data_AF-A0A094CVK5-F1
#
_entry.id   AF-A0A094CVK5-F1
#
_cell.length_a   1.000
_cell.length_b   1.000
_cell.length_c   1.000
_cell.angle_alpha   90.00
_cell.angle_beta   90.00
_cell.angle_gamma   90.00
#
_symmetry.space_group_name_H-M   'P 1'
#
loop_
_entity.id
_entity.type
_entity.pdbx_description
1 polymer ?
#
loop_
_entity_poly.entity_id
_entity_poly.type
_entity_poly.pdbx_seq_one_letter_code
_entity_poly.pdbx_strand_id
1 'polypeptide(L)'
;MLDYSGDVTSTTTETYYLIVSFCAFIIIQTGSVHHTASTSDGNLLQSDVGYGQALINEALEARRSANPLIQPSVQAVVTSFLLYGSYRSLNDQSKAWFFLREATTLYMSGIPEGNSQASLDWNQLFWLLLITERSYSIRKHRPLTLLLSSSSPDIADLGKETATSGFVHLVNLFRPADELFMGLWNGTLSACSVDWLVEKLFDVAYVLIDVIAYTPPSVAEPPVSDLGPKDYLTYILSLVARLRGGEDRFLPLLLEKVSQILPNLPNPLTCSLPLASFLENPASPSEKFSPSGGEE
;
A
#
# COMPACT_ATOMS: atom_id res chain seq x y z
N MET A 1 -11.87 -11.30 -42.16
CA MET A 1 -12.55 -12.31 -41.32
C MET A 1 -11.52 -13.29 -40.73
N LEU A 2 -10.40 -12.80 -40.17
CA LEU A 2 -9.31 -13.68 -39.69
C LEU A 2 -8.64 -13.24 -38.36
N ASP A 3 -9.16 -12.25 -37.62
CA ASP A 3 -8.56 -11.87 -36.31
C ASP A 3 -9.33 -12.39 -35.08
N TYR A 4 -10.54 -12.94 -35.27
CA TYR A 4 -11.38 -13.35 -34.15
C TYR A 4 -10.81 -14.54 -33.35
N SER A 5 -10.05 -15.43 -33.99
CA SER A 5 -9.48 -16.60 -33.32
C SER A 5 -8.22 -16.27 -32.50
N GLY A 6 -7.46 -15.25 -32.88
CA GLY A 6 -6.26 -14.83 -32.15
C GLY A 6 -6.62 -14.15 -30.82
N ASP A 7 -7.65 -13.30 -30.86
CA ASP A 7 -8.12 -12.52 -29.71
C ASP A 7 -8.76 -13.38 -28.61
N VAL A 8 -9.45 -14.46 -28.99
CA VAL A 8 -9.98 -15.42 -28.02
C VAL A 8 -8.85 -16.20 -27.35
N THR A 9 -7.82 -16.62 -28.10
CA THR A 9 -6.69 -17.38 -27.53
C THR A 9 -5.82 -16.55 -26.59
N SER A 10 -5.58 -15.28 -26.92
CA SER A 10 -4.88 -14.35 -26.01
C SER A 10 -5.68 -14.16 -24.73
N THR A 11 -6.97 -13.83 -24.83
CA THR A 11 -7.85 -13.62 -23.67
C THR A 11 -7.91 -14.84 -22.75
N THR A 12 -7.94 -16.06 -23.30
CA THR A 12 -7.92 -17.29 -22.49
C THR A 12 -6.60 -17.52 -21.77
N THR A 13 -5.47 -17.15 -22.40
CA THR A 13 -4.14 -17.27 -21.78
C THR A 13 -3.96 -16.23 -20.68
N GLU A 14 -4.47 -15.01 -20.89
CA GLU A 14 -4.45 -13.97 -19.86
C GLU A 14 -5.26 -14.32 -18.63
N THR A 15 -6.46 -14.85 -18.85
CA THR A 15 -7.32 -15.32 -17.77
C THR A 15 -6.66 -16.48 -17.00
N TYR A 16 -5.97 -17.39 -17.71
CA TYR A 16 -5.28 -18.50 -17.09
C TYR A 16 -4.13 -18.05 -16.18
N TYR A 17 -3.17 -17.27 -16.68
CA TYR A 17 -2.06 -16.82 -15.83
C TYR A 17 -2.53 -15.93 -14.68
N LEU A 18 -3.64 -15.19 -14.86
CA LEU A 18 -4.26 -14.41 -13.80
C LEU A 18 -4.77 -15.32 -12.68
N ILE A 19 -5.58 -16.33 -13.00
CA ILE A 19 -6.11 -17.28 -12.02
C ILE A 19 -4.97 -18.02 -11.30
N VAL A 20 -3.98 -18.52 -12.04
CA VAL A 20 -2.82 -19.22 -11.47
C VAL A 20 -2.04 -18.31 -10.52
N SER A 21 -1.80 -17.05 -10.90
CA SER A 21 -1.12 -16.07 -10.04
C SER A 21 -1.91 -15.72 -8.78
N PHE A 22 -3.25 -15.68 -8.88
CA PHE A 22 -4.14 -15.44 -7.74
C PHE A 22 -4.12 -16.61 -6.76
N CYS A 23 -4.21 -17.85 -7.26
CA CYS A 23 -4.06 -19.05 -6.44
C CYS A 23 -2.71 -19.06 -5.71
N ALA A 24 -1.61 -18.78 -6.42
CA ALA A 24 -0.29 -18.68 -5.81
C ALA A 24 -0.25 -17.63 -4.69
N PHE A 25 -0.79 -16.43 -4.95
CA PHE A 25 -0.84 -15.33 -3.99
C PHE A 25 -1.59 -15.70 -2.73
N ILE A 26 -2.78 -16.29 -2.85
CA ILE A 26 -3.60 -16.69 -1.71
C ILE A 26 -2.87 -17.73 -0.86
N ILE A 27 -2.32 -18.79 -1.47
CA ILE A 27 -1.62 -19.86 -0.75
C ILE A 27 -0.42 -19.32 0.03
N ILE A 28 0.37 -18.44 -0.62
CA ILE A 28 1.57 -17.87 0.01
C ILE A 28 1.19 -16.88 1.11
N GLN A 29 0.11 -16.10 0.95
CA GLN A 29 -0.28 -15.08 1.93
C GLN A 29 -0.99 -15.67 3.15
N THR A 30 -1.81 -16.71 2.99
CA THR A 30 -2.49 -17.38 4.11
C THR A 30 -1.58 -18.38 4.81
N GLY A 31 -0.52 -18.85 4.13
CA GLY A 31 0.36 -19.90 4.62
C GLY A 31 -0.31 -21.26 4.78
N SER A 32 -1.55 -21.42 4.31
CA SER A 32 -2.35 -22.64 4.49
C SER A 32 -3.26 -22.87 3.29
N VAL A 33 -3.15 -24.05 2.69
CA VAL A 33 -4.23 -24.63 1.90
C VAL A 33 -5.13 -25.38 2.89
N HIS A 34 -6.35 -24.90 3.11
CA HIS A 34 -7.34 -25.68 3.85
C HIS A 34 -7.72 -26.92 3.04
N HIS A 35 -6.91 -27.98 3.14
CA HIS A 35 -7.36 -29.32 2.83
C HIS A 35 -8.51 -29.63 3.78
N THR A 36 -9.67 -30.02 3.26
CA THR A 36 -10.88 -30.35 4.04
C THR A 36 -10.68 -31.50 5.03
N ALA A 37 -9.47 -32.03 5.16
CA ALA A 37 -9.00 -32.83 6.27
C ALA A 37 -7.49 -32.58 6.45
N SER A 38 -7.06 -31.99 7.56
CA SER A 38 -6.02 -32.55 8.45
C SER A 38 -5.34 -31.52 9.36
N THR A 39 -4.82 -32.09 10.44
CA THR A 39 -4.14 -31.57 11.62
C THR A 39 -2.96 -30.64 11.38
N SER A 40 -2.76 -29.70 12.32
CA SER A 40 -1.71 -28.68 12.34
C SER A 40 -0.30 -29.29 12.47
N ASP A 41 0.36 -29.57 11.35
CA ASP A 41 1.78 -29.96 11.29
C ASP A 41 2.58 -28.96 10.44
N GLY A 42 3.70 -28.47 10.97
CA GLY A 42 4.55 -27.46 10.31
C GLY A 42 5.20 -27.92 8.99
N ASN A 43 5.29 -29.23 8.74
CA ASN A 43 5.74 -29.78 7.45
C ASN A 43 4.76 -29.48 6.31
N LEU A 44 3.46 -29.34 6.62
CA LEU A 44 2.42 -29.05 5.63
C LEU A 44 2.49 -27.61 5.12
N LEU A 45 2.81 -26.65 6.00
CA LEU A 45 2.98 -25.24 5.62
C LEU A 45 4.14 -25.06 4.62
N GLN A 46 5.24 -25.79 4.80
CA GLN A 46 6.39 -25.73 3.89
C GLN A 46 6.07 -26.34 2.52
N SER A 47 5.26 -27.42 2.47
CA SER A 47 4.78 -27.97 1.20
C SER A 47 3.79 -27.04 0.50
N ASP A 48 2.94 -26.34 1.24
CA ASP A 48 1.98 -25.38 0.70
C ASP A 48 2.69 -24.17 0.08
N VAL A 49 3.73 -23.64 0.75
CA VAL A 49 4.58 -22.58 0.20
C VAL A 49 5.33 -23.06 -1.05
N GLY A 50 5.84 -24.31 -1.04
CA GLY A 50 6.47 -24.91 -2.21
C GLY A 50 5.52 -25.04 -3.40
N TYR A 51 4.27 -25.42 -3.16
CA TYR A 51 3.23 -25.47 -4.18
C TYR A 51 2.87 -24.08 -4.70
N GLY A 52 2.76 -23.08 -3.82
CA GLY A 52 2.58 -21.68 -4.20
C GLY A 52 3.70 -21.16 -5.11
N GLN A 53 4.96 -21.52 -4.83
CA GLN A 53 6.10 -21.17 -5.69
C GLN A 53 6.05 -21.88 -7.06
N ALA A 54 5.58 -23.12 -7.12
CA ALA A 54 5.38 -23.83 -8.39
C ALA A 54 4.34 -23.11 -9.26
N LEU A 55 3.22 -22.66 -8.66
CA LEU A 55 2.20 -21.87 -9.37
C LEU A 55 2.72 -20.51 -9.83
N ILE A 56 3.62 -19.85 -9.08
CA ILE A 56 4.30 -18.64 -9.57
C ILE A 56 5.05 -18.94 -10.87
N ASN A 57 5.83 -20.02 -10.92
CA ASN A 57 6.61 -20.37 -12.11
C ASN A 57 5.69 -20.69 -13.30
N GLU A 58 4.61 -21.42 -13.07
CA GLU A 58 3.60 -21.73 -14.08
C GLU A 58 2.95 -20.45 -14.65
N ALA A 59 2.55 -19.52 -13.78
CA ALA A 59 2.00 -18.23 -14.21
C ALA A 59 3.02 -17.43 -15.05
N LEU A 60 4.30 -17.43 -14.65
CA LEU A 60 5.37 -16.75 -15.39
C LEU A 60 5.62 -17.39 -16.76
N GLU A 61 5.58 -18.72 -16.85
CA GLU A 61 5.73 -19.45 -18.11
C GLU A 61 4.57 -19.17 -19.06
N ALA A 62 3.33 -19.26 -18.58
CA ALA A 62 2.13 -18.94 -19.35
C ALA A 62 2.08 -17.47 -19.79
N ARG A 63 2.64 -16.56 -18.97
CA ARG A 63 2.71 -15.14 -19.30
C ARG A 63 3.75 -14.82 -20.38
N ARG A 64 4.84 -15.58 -20.46
CA ARG A 64 5.89 -15.39 -21.50
C ARG A 64 5.35 -15.55 -22.91
N SER A 65 4.41 -16.47 -23.13
CA SER A 65 3.81 -16.67 -24.45
C SER A 65 2.85 -15.55 -24.87
N ALA A 66 2.26 -14.83 -23.91
CA ALA A 66 1.28 -13.77 -24.15
C ALA A 66 1.87 -12.39 -24.46
N ASN A 67 3.16 -12.14 -24.18
CA ASN A 67 3.85 -10.87 -24.44
C ASN A 67 3.09 -9.59 -23.98
N PRO A 68 2.81 -9.45 -22.67
CA PRO A 68 1.96 -8.38 -22.11
C PRO A 68 2.48 -6.94 -22.32
N LEU A 69 3.71 -6.76 -22.79
CA LEU A 69 4.30 -5.46 -23.09
C LEU A 69 3.75 -4.83 -24.39
N ILE A 70 3.20 -5.65 -25.30
CA ILE A 70 2.72 -5.18 -26.61
C ILE A 70 1.29 -4.64 -26.51
N GLN A 71 0.45 -5.26 -25.68
CA GLN A 71 -0.92 -4.84 -25.39
C GLN A 71 -1.19 -4.98 -23.89
N PRO A 72 -0.94 -3.92 -23.10
CA PRO A 72 -1.20 -3.95 -21.67
C PRO A 72 -2.71 -4.09 -21.38
N SER A 73 -3.07 -5.18 -20.71
CA SER A 73 -4.44 -5.45 -20.24
C SER A 73 -4.56 -5.28 -18.72
N VAL A 74 -5.80 -5.15 -18.22
CA VAL A 74 -6.12 -5.15 -16.79
C VAL A 74 -5.58 -6.43 -16.14
N GLN A 75 -5.73 -7.58 -16.81
CA GLN A 75 -5.26 -8.88 -16.37
C GLN A 75 -3.73 -8.89 -16.20
N ALA A 76 -2.98 -8.35 -17.16
CA ALA A 76 -1.53 -8.26 -17.07
C ALA A 76 -1.05 -7.39 -15.89
N VAL A 77 -1.74 -6.26 -15.63
CA VAL A 77 -1.46 -5.38 -14.48
C VAL A 77 -1.75 -6.12 -13.17
N VAL A 78 -2.93 -6.74 -13.03
CA VAL A 78 -3.33 -7.47 -11.83
C VAL A 78 -2.40 -8.65 -11.57
N THR A 79 -2.01 -9.42 -12.59
CA THR A 79 -1.04 -10.51 -12.44
C THR A 79 0.31 -10.01 -11.93
N SER A 80 0.82 -8.90 -12.46
CA SER A 80 2.07 -8.30 -11.98
C SER A 80 1.95 -7.86 -10.52
N PHE A 81 0.81 -7.28 -10.14
CA PHE A 81 0.50 -6.90 -8.76
C PHE A 81 0.44 -8.11 -7.82
N LEU A 82 -0.21 -9.20 -8.23
CA LEU A 82 -0.29 -10.46 -7.46
C LEU A 82 1.10 -11.08 -7.28
N LEU A 83 1.93 -11.08 -8.33
CA LEU A 83 3.31 -11.54 -8.26
C LEU A 83 4.15 -10.70 -7.28
N TYR A 84 3.98 -9.36 -7.28
CA TYR A 84 4.57 -8.49 -6.24
C TYR A 84 4.16 -8.96 -4.85
N GLY A 85 2.86 -9.18 -4.63
CA GLY A 85 2.32 -9.64 -3.36
C GLY A 85 2.93 -10.97 -2.90
N SER A 86 3.04 -11.94 -3.82
CA SER A 86 3.64 -13.24 -3.56
C SER A 86 5.12 -13.13 -3.18
N TYR A 87 5.94 -12.40 -3.94
CA TYR A 87 7.36 -12.23 -3.63
C TYR A 87 7.60 -11.41 -2.37
N ARG A 88 6.71 -10.46 -2.06
CA ARG A 88 6.74 -9.74 -0.78
C ARG A 88 6.52 -10.70 0.39
N SER A 89 5.55 -11.60 0.29
CA SER A 89 5.26 -12.62 1.31
C SER A 89 6.37 -13.66 1.44
N LEU A 90 7.06 -13.98 0.35
CA LEU A 90 8.27 -14.83 0.34
C LEU A 90 9.54 -14.10 0.81
N ASN A 91 9.44 -12.83 1.20
CA ASN A 91 10.55 -11.95 1.58
C ASN A 91 11.63 -11.74 0.49
N ASP A 92 11.32 -11.98 -0.78
CA ASP A 92 12.19 -11.66 -1.92
C ASP A 92 11.95 -10.20 -2.36
N GLN A 93 12.61 -9.28 -1.67
CA GLN A 93 12.41 -7.84 -1.86
C GLN A 93 12.78 -7.35 -3.27
N SER A 94 13.80 -7.95 -3.88
CA SER A 94 14.26 -7.58 -5.21
C SER A 94 13.21 -7.91 -6.27
N LYS A 95 12.64 -9.13 -6.22
CA LYS A 95 11.56 -9.51 -7.15
C LYS A 95 10.27 -8.76 -6.84
N ALA A 96 9.93 -8.57 -5.57
CA ALA A 96 8.76 -7.78 -5.19
C ALA A 96 8.82 -6.37 -5.82
N TRP A 97 9.96 -5.67 -5.65
CA TRP A 97 10.13 -4.35 -6.26
C TRP A 97 10.04 -4.37 -7.79
N PHE A 98 10.65 -5.37 -8.43
CA PHE A 98 10.57 -5.55 -9.89
C PHE A 98 9.11 -5.67 -10.36
N PHE A 99 8.32 -6.57 -9.76
CA PHE A 99 6.94 -6.79 -10.18
C PHE A 99 6.00 -5.62 -9.85
N LEU A 100 6.28 -4.87 -8.77
CA LEU A 100 5.56 -3.64 -8.47
C LEU A 100 5.84 -2.56 -9.53
N ARG A 101 7.09 -2.42 -9.96
CA ARG A 101 7.49 -1.51 -11.04
C ARG A 101 6.88 -1.93 -12.37
N GLU A 102 6.87 -3.22 -12.66
CA GLU A 102 6.25 -3.79 -13.85
C GLU A 102 4.74 -3.50 -13.89
N ALA A 103 4.02 -3.76 -12.80
CA ALA A 103 2.58 -3.47 -12.71
C ALA A 103 2.28 -1.98 -12.98
N THR A 104 3.08 -1.10 -12.40
CA THR A 104 2.95 0.36 -12.59
C THR A 104 3.25 0.77 -14.03
N THR A 105 4.26 0.16 -14.65
CA THR A 105 4.66 0.44 -16.04
C THR A 105 3.61 -0.04 -17.04
N LEU A 106 3.08 -1.25 -16.85
CA LEU A 106 1.98 -1.78 -17.64
C LEU A 106 0.74 -0.91 -17.51
N TYR A 107 0.43 -0.44 -16.29
CA TYR A 107 -0.68 0.47 -16.07
C TYR A 107 -0.53 1.76 -16.89
N MET A 108 0.62 2.43 -16.78
CA MET A 108 0.88 3.68 -17.51
C MET A 108 0.89 3.48 -19.03
N SER A 109 1.31 2.31 -19.50
CA SER A 109 1.34 1.99 -20.94
C SER A 109 -0.03 1.65 -21.51
N GLY A 110 -0.99 1.24 -20.67
CA GLY A 110 -2.32 0.79 -21.08
C GLY A 110 -3.42 1.82 -21.05
N ILE A 111 -3.13 3.05 -20.61
CA ILE A 111 -4.09 4.15 -20.69
C ILE A 111 -4.21 4.56 -22.18
N PRO A 112 -5.39 4.42 -22.81
CA PRO A 112 -5.57 4.83 -24.20
C PRO A 112 -5.43 6.35 -24.30
N GLU A 113 -4.51 6.83 -25.15
CA GLU A 113 -4.38 8.25 -25.45
C GLU A 113 -5.71 8.78 -26.00
N GLY A 114 -6.39 9.65 -25.24
CA GLY A 114 -7.56 10.39 -25.71
C GLY A 114 -8.95 9.83 -25.34
N ASN A 115 -9.06 8.81 -24.48
CA ASN A 115 -10.37 8.40 -23.96
C ASN A 115 -10.65 9.05 -22.60
N SER A 116 -11.57 10.02 -22.57
CA SER A 116 -11.88 10.87 -21.41
C SER A 116 -12.52 10.15 -20.21
N GLN A 117 -12.72 8.83 -20.29
CA GLN A 117 -13.18 7.99 -19.19
C GLN A 117 -12.45 6.65 -19.26
N ALA A 118 -11.40 6.50 -18.45
CA ALA A 118 -10.88 5.19 -18.11
C ALA A 118 -12.00 4.37 -17.44
N SER A 119 -12.03 3.05 -17.67
CA SER A 119 -13.05 2.20 -17.03
C SER A 119 -12.90 2.25 -15.50
N LEU A 120 -13.98 1.92 -14.79
CA LEU A 120 -13.97 1.84 -13.33
C LEU A 120 -12.83 0.95 -12.81
N ASP A 121 -12.54 -0.15 -13.49
CA ASP A 121 -11.45 -1.07 -13.14
C ASP A 121 -10.08 -0.39 -13.25
N TRP A 122 -9.84 0.40 -14.31
CA TRP A 122 -8.60 1.17 -14.47
C TRP A 122 -8.45 2.24 -13.38
N ASN A 123 -9.54 2.93 -13.00
CA ASN A 123 -9.51 3.91 -11.92
C ASN A 123 -9.18 3.26 -10.57
N GLN A 124 -9.78 2.10 -10.27
CA GLN A 124 -9.48 1.35 -9.06
C GLN A 124 -8.02 0.86 -9.04
N LEU A 125 -7.52 0.36 -10.18
CA LEU A 125 -6.13 -0.06 -10.31
C LEU A 125 -5.14 1.09 -10.09
N PHE A 126 -5.43 2.28 -10.61
CA PHE A 126 -4.60 3.46 -10.37
C PHE A 126 -4.37 3.67 -8.88
N TRP A 127 -5.47 3.78 -8.12
CA TRP A 127 -5.43 4.08 -6.70
C TRP A 127 -4.81 2.94 -5.88
N LEU A 128 -5.04 1.68 -6.28
CA LEU A 128 -4.42 0.51 -5.64
C LEU A 128 -2.90 0.51 -5.82
N LEU A 129 -2.43 0.74 -7.05
CA LEU A 129 -1.01 0.82 -7.37
C LEU A 129 -0.36 2.03 -6.69
N LEU A 130 -1.05 3.17 -6.65
CA LEU A 130 -0.59 4.40 -6.00
C LEU A 130 -0.29 4.20 -4.51
N ILE A 131 -1.26 3.64 -3.77
CA ILE A 131 -1.12 3.34 -2.34
C ILE A 131 0.04 2.36 -2.13
N THR A 132 0.07 1.30 -2.93
CA THR A 132 1.05 0.23 -2.79
C THR A 132 2.47 0.72 -3.08
N GLU A 133 2.67 1.48 -4.15
CA GLU A 133 3.96 2.05 -4.52
C GLU A 133 4.47 3.00 -3.45
N ARG A 134 3.63 3.91 -2.94
CA ARG A 134 4.04 4.86 -1.90
C ARG A 134 4.38 4.14 -0.60
N SER A 135 3.55 3.19 -0.18
CA SER A 135 3.83 2.38 1.01
C SER A 135 5.16 1.62 0.90
N TYR A 136 5.42 1.01 -0.25
CA TYR A 136 6.68 0.30 -0.51
C TYR A 136 7.88 1.26 -0.55
N SER A 137 7.71 2.40 -1.22
CA SER A 137 8.75 3.41 -1.42
C SER A 137 9.20 4.07 -0.11
N ILE A 138 8.25 4.38 0.77
CA ILE A 138 8.53 4.89 2.13
C ILE A 138 9.35 3.87 2.92
N ARG A 139 8.92 2.60 2.93
CA ARG A 139 9.55 1.55 3.75
C ARG A 139 10.93 1.11 3.24
N LYS A 140 11.16 1.21 1.92
CA LYS A 140 12.37 0.68 1.27
C LYS A 140 13.25 1.76 0.62
N HIS A 141 12.96 3.03 0.87
CA HIS A 141 13.63 4.18 0.26
C HIS A 141 13.77 4.03 -1.27
N ARG A 142 12.68 3.66 -1.94
CA ARG A 142 12.63 3.53 -3.40
C ARG A 142 12.03 4.78 -4.04
N PRO A 143 12.38 5.12 -5.29
CA PRO A 143 11.77 6.24 -6.00
C PRO A 143 10.35 5.89 -6.47
N LEU A 144 9.49 6.89 -6.58
CA LEU A 144 8.15 6.74 -7.18
C LEU A 144 8.23 6.55 -8.70
N THR A 145 7.16 6.02 -9.28
CA THR A 145 6.91 6.01 -10.73
C THR A 145 5.55 6.61 -11.03
N LEU A 146 4.54 6.30 -10.22
CA LEU A 146 3.16 6.71 -10.43
C LEU A 146 2.90 8.06 -9.76
N LEU A 147 2.97 9.10 -10.58
CA LEU A 147 2.77 10.47 -10.16
C LEU A 147 1.28 10.85 -10.20
N LEU A 148 0.88 11.72 -9.26
CA LEU A 148 -0.43 12.36 -9.29
C LEU A 148 -0.34 13.55 -10.24
N SER A 149 -1.26 13.62 -11.20
CA SER A 149 -1.35 14.72 -12.16
C SER A 149 -2.81 15.10 -12.42
N SER A 150 -3.04 16.15 -13.21
CA SER A 150 -4.39 16.55 -13.62
C SER A 150 -5.13 15.50 -14.46
N SER A 151 -4.42 14.50 -15.01
CA SER A 151 -5.01 13.39 -15.76
C SER A 151 -5.22 12.13 -14.90
N SER A 152 -4.88 12.17 -13.60
CA SER A 152 -5.16 11.07 -12.68
C SER A 152 -6.68 10.95 -12.44
N PRO A 153 -7.22 9.73 -12.30
CA PRO A 153 -8.62 9.50 -11.96
C PRO A 153 -9.06 10.28 -10.72
N ASP A 154 -10.31 10.77 -10.68
CA ASP A 154 -10.85 11.34 -9.45
C ASP A 154 -11.19 10.20 -8.46
N ILE A 155 -11.10 10.52 -7.16
CA ILE A 155 -11.60 9.65 -6.09
C ILE A 155 -13.11 9.46 -6.23
N ALA A 156 -13.83 10.47 -6.73
CA ALA A 156 -15.27 10.37 -7.00
C ALA A 156 -15.62 9.26 -8.02
N ASP A 157 -14.67 8.90 -8.89
CA ASP A 157 -14.84 7.91 -9.96
C ASP A 157 -14.54 6.47 -9.52
N LEU A 158 -14.21 6.23 -8.24
CA LEU A 158 -13.92 4.89 -7.69
C LEU A 158 -15.16 3.98 -7.56
N GLY A 159 -16.36 4.54 -7.77
CA GLY A 159 -17.64 3.86 -7.56
C GLY A 159 -18.16 3.98 -6.12
N LYS A 160 -19.49 3.87 -5.96
CA LYS A 160 -20.17 4.12 -4.69
C LYS A 160 -19.75 3.17 -3.56
N GLU A 161 -19.53 1.90 -3.90
CA GLU A 161 -19.13 0.88 -2.92
C GLU A 161 -17.74 1.20 -2.35
N THR A 162 -16.78 1.50 -3.22
CA THR A 162 -15.42 1.88 -2.84
C THR A 162 -15.40 3.20 -2.07
N ALA A 163 -16.26 4.17 -2.42
CA ALA A 163 -16.39 5.44 -1.71
C ALA A 163 -16.76 5.27 -0.23
N THR A 164 -17.52 4.22 0.12
CA THR A 164 -17.88 3.89 1.51
C THR A 164 -16.90 2.95 2.21
N SER A 165 -15.83 2.53 1.53
CA SER A 165 -14.86 1.58 2.04
C SER A 165 -13.66 2.25 2.71
N GLY A 166 -12.90 1.49 3.50
CA GLY A 166 -11.61 1.91 4.05
C GLY A 166 -10.58 2.27 2.97
N PHE A 167 -10.81 1.86 1.72
CA PHE A 167 -9.93 2.15 0.59
C PHE A 167 -9.77 3.65 0.33
N VAL A 168 -10.85 4.45 0.38
CA VAL A 168 -10.74 5.91 0.18
C VAL A 168 -9.93 6.58 1.28
N HIS A 169 -10.07 6.11 2.52
CA HIS A 169 -9.24 6.59 3.63
C HIS A 169 -7.75 6.28 3.40
N LEU A 170 -7.43 5.09 2.87
CA LEU A 170 -6.06 4.74 2.48
C LEU A 170 -5.55 5.61 1.32
N VAL A 171 -6.38 5.86 0.30
CA VAL A 171 -6.02 6.77 -0.81
C VAL A 171 -5.63 8.13 -0.25
N ASN A 172 -6.49 8.70 0.58
CA ASN A 172 -6.26 10.02 1.18
C ASN A 172 -5.06 10.04 2.12
N LEU A 173 -4.75 8.93 2.79
CA LEU A 173 -3.62 8.84 3.71
C LEU A 173 -2.28 8.83 2.97
N PHE A 174 -2.22 8.18 1.80
CA PHE A 174 -0.99 8.09 1.01
C PHE A 174 -0.83 9.23 0.00
N ARG A 175 -1.91 9.96 -0.34
CA ARG A 175 -1.85 11.09 -1.28
C ARG A 175 -0.81 12.17 -0.92
N PRO A 176 -0.61 12.55 0.35
CA PRO A 176 0.36 13.58 0.74
C PRO A 176 1.83 13.18 0.48
N ALA A 177 2.12 11.87 0.35
CA ALA A 177 3.45 11.35 -0.01
C ALA A 177 3.72 11.53 -1.52
N ASP A 178 3.95 12.78 -1.90
CA ASP A 178 4.29 13.21 -3.26
C ASP A 178 5.81 13.18 -3.52
N GLU A 179 6.23 13.69 -4.68
CA GLU A 179 7.65 13.72 -5.07
C GLU A 179 8.51 14.57 -4.13
N LEU A 180 7.97 15.68 -3.61
CA LEU A 180 8.69 16.53 -2.66
C LEU A 180 8.89 15.78 -1.34
N PHE A 181 7.84 15.15 -0.82
CA PHE A 181 7.93 14.29 0.35
C PHE A 181 8.94 13.17 0.14
N MET A 182 8.85 12.44 -0.97
CA MET A 182 9.75 11.33 -1.25
C MET A 182 11.19 11.78 -1.51
N GLY A 183 11.38 12.96 -2.06
CA GLY A 183 12.72 13.53 -2.26
C GLY A 183 13.39 13.87 -0.94
N LEU A 184 12.66 14.45 0.01
CA LEU A 184 13.15 14.68 1.37
C LEU A 184 13.38 13.36 2.11
N TRP A 185 12.44 12.43 2.02
CA TRP A 185 12.48 11.12 2.68
C TRP A 185 13.67 10.27 2.22
N ASN A 186 14.00 10.31 0.93
CA ASN A 186 15.12 9.59 0.35
C ASN A 186 16.44 10.38 0.41
N GLY A 187 16.45 11.58 0.99
CA GLY A 187 17.64 12.45 1.07
C GLY A 187 18.12 13.00 -0.28
N THR A 188 17.29 12.96 -1.32
CA THR A 188 17.62 13.59 -2.62
C THR A 188 17.34 15.09 -2.60
N LEU A 189 16.49 15.56 -1.68
CA LEU A 189 16.27 16.97 -1.36
C LEU A 189 16.79 17.27 0.04
N SER A 190 17.42 18.43 0.21
CA SER A 190 18.10 18.81 1.45
C SER A 190 17.28 19.70 2.39
N ALA A 191 16.20 20.32 1.91
CA ALA A 191 15.41 21.25 2.70
C ALA A 191 13.98 21.40 2.18
N CYS A 192 13.06 21.75 3.08
CA CYS A 192 11.70 22.17 2.77
C CYS A 192 11.32 23.39 3.62
N SER A 193 10.31 24.14 3.18
CA SER A 193 9.76 25.23 4.00
C SER A 193 8.96 24.67 5.17
N VAL A 194 8.99 25.37 6.31
CA VAL A 194 8.16 25.05 7.47
C VAL A 194 6.67 25.06 7.11
N ASP A 195 6.23 26.01 6.27
CA ASP A 195 4.83 26.11 5.84
C ASP A 195 4.36 24.83 5.12
N TRP A 196 5.15 24.36 4.15
CA TRP A 196 4.88 23.07 3.46
C TRP A 196 4.83 21.88 4.44
N LEU A 197 5.76 21.82 5.41
CA LEU A 197 5.77 20.71 6.37
C LEU A 197 4.51 20.72 7.25
N VAL A 198 4.09 21.89 7.71
CA VAL A 198 2.88 22.03 8.52
C VAL A 198 1.64 21.64 7.73
N GLU A 199 1.55 22.06 6.47
CA GLU A 199 0.46 21.67 5.56
C GLU A 199 0.39 20.15 5.38
N LYS A 200 1.54 19.49 5.18
CA LYS A 200 1.59 18.02 5.06
C LYS A 200 1.21 17.30 6.35
N LEU A 201 1.65 17.81 7.51
CA LEU A 201 1.26 17.26 8.81
C LEU A 201 -0.25 17.42 9.05
N PHE A 202 -0.82 18.56 8.65
CA PHE A 202 -2.25 18.79 8.68
C PHE A 202 -3.01 17.79 7.80
N ASP A 203 -2.60 17.63 6.53
CA ASP A 203 -3.25 16.69 5.60
C ASP A 203 -3.26 15.26 6.15
N VAL A 204 -2.11 14.80 6.66
CA VAL A 204 -1.99 13.45 7.25
C VAL A 204 -2.85 13.32 8.52
N ALA A 205 -2.81 14.29 9.43
CA ALA A 205 -3.60 14.26 10.66
C ALA A 205 -5.10 14.25 10.37
N TYR A 206 -5.55 15.09 9.43
CA TYR A 206 -6.94 15.23 9.05
C TYR A 206 -7.51 13.88 8.57
N VAL A 207 -6.77 13.19 7.70
CA VAL A 207 -7.19 11.87 7.19
C VAL A 207 -7.03 10.77 8.24
N LEU A 208 -5.99 10.83 9.08
CA LEU A 208 -5.76 9.85 10.13
C LEU A 208 -6.92 9.82 11.14
N ILE A 209 -7.56 10.95 11.42
CA ILE A 209 -8.78 11.01 12.24
C ILE A 209 -9.89 10.12 11.64
N ASP A 210 -10.11 10.24 10.33
CA ASP A 210 -11.14 9.46 9.62
C ASP A 210 -10.77 7.96 9.58
N VAL A 211 -9.49 7.63 9.39
CA VAL A 211 -8.98 6.24 9.46
C VAL A 211 -9.22 5.63 10.84
N ILE A 212 -8.93 6.37 11.92
CA ILE A 212 -9.14 5.90 13.30
C ILE A 212 -10.62 5.64 13.56
N ALA A 213 -11.50 6.51 13.06
CA ALA A 213 -12.94 6.35 13.21
C ALA A 213 -13.49 5.16 12.41
N TYR A 214 -12.92 4.90 11.24
CA TYR A 214 -13.29 3.78 10.39
C TYR A 214 -12.77 2.42 10.92
N THR A 215 -11.71 2.43 11.74
CA THR A 215 -11.12 1.20 12.28
C THR A 215 -11.95 0.71 13.45
N PRO A 216 -12.50 -0.52 13.42
CA PRO A 216 -13.21 -1.07 14.57
C PRO A 216 -12.27 -1.14 15.79
N PRO A 217 -12.77 -0.92 17.02
CA PRO A 217 -11.95 -1.05 18.21
C PRO A 217 -11.34 -2.45 18.26
N SER A 218 -10.01 -2.53 18.20
CA SER A 218 -9.29 -3.79 18.30
C SER A 218 -9.64 -4.47 19.62
N VAL A 219 -10.04 -5.74 19.58
CA VAL A 219 -10.31 -6.57 20.77
C VAL A 219 -9.01 -6.90 21.53
N ALA A 220 -7.87 -6.75 20.87
CA ALA A 220 -6.54 -6.89 21.46
C ALA A 220 -5.86 -5.51 21.50
N GLU A 221 -5.58 -4.99 22.69
CA GLU A 221 -4.66 -3.87 22.84
C GLU A 221 -3.28 -4.27 22.28
N PRO A 222 -2.61 -3.40 21.51
CA PRO A 222 -1.27 -3.68 21.05
C PRO A 222 -0.35 -3.92 22.27
N PRO A 223 0.65 -4.82 22.16
CA PRO A 223 1.66 -4.94 23.20
C PRO A 223 2.29 -3.56 23.45
N VAL A 224 2.62 -3.26 24.71
CA VAL A 224 3.10 -1.95 25.24
C VAL A 224 4.29 -1.34 24.46
N SER A 225 4.90 -2.08 23.53
CA SER A 225 6.05 -1.66 22.71
C SER A 225 5.68 -0.99 21.38
N ASP A 226 4.44 -1.08 20.89
CA ASP A 226 4.06 -0.57 19.57
C ASP A 226 3.12 0.64 19.66
N LEU A 227 3.46 1.72 18.96
CA LEU A 227 2.63 2.92 18.85
C LEU A 227 1.38 2.64 18.01
N GLY A 228 0.22 3.00 18.55
CA GLY A 228 -1.06 2.90 17.85
C GLY A 228 -1.38 4.14 16.98
N PRO A 229 -2.38 4.05 16.10
CA PRO A 229 -2.83 5.18 15.28
C PRO A 229 -3.18 6.44 16.08
N LYS A 230 -3.76 6.28 17.28
CA LYS A 230 -4.11 7.39 18.19
C LYS A 230 -2.87 8.10 18.73
N ASP A 231 -1.79 7.36 18.96
CA ASP A 231 -0.54 7.93 19.45
C ASP A 231 0.16 8.73 18.35
N TYR A 232 0.16 8.22 17.11
CA TYR A 232 0.63 8.97 15.95
C TYR A 232 -0.18 10.24 15.72
N LEU A 233 -1.51 10.19 15.85
CA LEU A 233 -2.35 11.40 15.73
C LEU A 233 -1.98 12.42 16.81
N THR A 234 -1.86 11.97 18.07
CA THR A 234 -1.48 12.83 19.19
C THR A 234 -0.11 13.49 18.96
N TYR A 235 0.85 12.71 18.46
CA TYR A 235 2.17 13.21 18.08
C TYR A 235 2.10 14.30 17.00
N ILE A 236 1.38 14.03 15.91
CA ILE A 236 1.27 14.99 14.79
C ILE A 236 0.59 16.27 15.26
N LEU A 237 -0.47 16.19 16.07
CA LEU A 237 -1.13 17.36 16.66
C LEU A 237 -0.15 18.20 17.51
N SER A 238 0.69 17.55 18.31
CA SER A 238 1.71 18.24 19.10
C SER A 238 2.78 18.91 18.24
N LEU A 239 3.14 18.31 17.09
CA LEU A 239 4.06 18.91 16.12
C LEU A 239 3.43 20.13 15.45
N VAL A 240 2.19 20.01 14.96
CA VAL A 240 1.46 21.12 14.34
C VAL A 240 1.33 22.29 15.32
N ALA A 241 1.01 22.03 16.59
CA ALA A 241 0.93 23.07 17.62
C ALA A 241 2.26 23.82 17.84
N ARG A 242 3.40 23.17 17.61
CA ARG A 242 4.74 23.76 17.85
C ARG A 242 5.33 24.47 16.64
N LEU A 243 4.83 24.19 15.44
CA LEU A 243 5.37 24.74 14.21
C LEU A 243 4.73 26.10 13.90
N ARG A 244 5.52 27.01 13.33
CA ARG A 244 5.07 28.37 12.98
C ARG A 244 3.87 28.29 12.03
N GLY A 245 2.79 28.98 12.40
CA GLY A 245 1.54 28.99 11.61
C GLY A 245 0.66 27.76 11.80
N GLY A 246 1.12 26.70 12.49
CA GLY A 246 0.34 25.51 12.79
C GLY A 246 -0.70 25.74 13.89
N GLU A 247 -0.31 26.39 14.98
CA GLU A 247 -1.16 26.68 16.13
C GLU A 247 -2.39 27.53 15.77
N ASP A 248 -2.21 28.61 15.01
CA ASP A 248 -3.31 29.53 14.71
C ASP A 248 -4.19 29.07 13.53
N ARG A 249 -3.60 28.43 12.52
CA ARG A 249 -4.30 28.12 11.24
C ARG A 249 -4.89 26.72 11.19
N PHE A 250 -4.15 25.71 11.68
CA PHE A 250 -4.45 24.30 11.41
C PHE A 250 -4.92 23.55 12.65
N LEU A 251 -4.33 23.83 13.80
CA LEU A 251 -4.68 23.16 15.05
C LEU A 251 -6.17 23.30 15.43
N PRO A 252 -6.83 24.48 15.29
CA PRO A 252 -8.25 24.61 15.63
C PRO A 252 -9.14 23.72 14.76
N LEU A 253 -8.84 23.63 13.46
CA LEU A 253 -9.57 22.78 12.51
C LEU A 253 -9.42 21.29 12.84
N LEU A 254 -8.21 20.88 13.23
CA LEU A 254 -7.95 19.49 13.63
C LEU A 254 -8.65 19.14 14.95
N LEU A 255 -8.59 20.01 15.95
CA LEU A 255 -9.28 19.79 17.23
C LEU A 255 -10.80 19.78 17.07
N GLU A 256 -11.35 20.65 16.23
CA GLU A 256 -12.77 20.64 15.88
C GLU A 256 -13.16 19.29 15.27
N LYS A 257 -12.41 18.83 14.26
CA LYS A 257 -12.68 17.53 13.63
C LYS A 257 -12.52 16.35 14.60
N VAL A 258 -11.49 16.36 15.46
CA VAL A 258 -11.31 15.35 16.52
C VAL A 258 -12.54 15.32 17.43
N SER A 259 -13.05 16.48 17.85
CA SER A 259 -14.22 16.55 18.74
C SER A 259 -15.50 16.00 18.08
N GLN A 260 -15.65 16.20 16.77
CA GLN A 260 -16.80 15.74 16.00
C GLN A 260 -16.75 14.23 15.71
N ILE A 261 -15.57 13.70 15.39
CA ILE A 261 -15.41 12.33 14.86
C ILE A 261 -14.93 11.35 15.94
N LEU A 262 -14.12 11.80 16.90
CA LEU A 262 -13.50 10.99 17.94
C LEU A 262 -13.77 11.57 19.34
N PRO A 263 -15.03 11.66 19.80
CA PRO A 263 -15.39 12.33 21.06
C PRO A 263 -14.78 11.68 22.31
N ASN A 264 -14.36 10.41 22.23
CA ASN A 264 -13.78 9.66 23.33
C ASN A 264 -12.24 9.73 23.37
N LEU A 265 -11.59 10.47 22.47
CA LEU A 265 -10.14 10.62 22.48
C LEU A 265 -9.75 11.59 23.63
N PRO A 266 -8.91 11.17 24.59
CA PRO A 266 -8.42 12.07 25.62
C PRO A 266 -7.67 13.26 24.99
N ASN A 267 -7.70 14.42 25.65
CA ASN A 267 -7.19 15.67 25.08
C ASN A 267 -5.73 15.49 24.61
N PRO A 268 -5.48 15.48 23.28
CA PRO A 268 -4.22 15.05 22.71
C PRO A 268 -3.06 15.98 23.11
N LEU A 269 -3.35 17.24 23.41
CA LEU A 269 -2.33 18.23 23.78
C LEU A 269 -1.85 18.11 25.23
N THR A 270 -2.58 17.37 26.08
CA THR A 270 -2.23 17.17 27.50
C THR A 270 -1.46 15.88 27.76
N CYS A 271 -1.36 15.01 26.76
CA CYS A 271 -0.66 13.74 26.89
C CYS A 271 0.84 13.96 26.73
N SER A 272 1.56 14.13 27.84
CA SER A 272 3.03 14.13 27.87
C SER A 272 3.55 12.70 27.65
N LEU A 273 3.40 12.19 26.44
CA LEU A 273 3.94 10.89 26.06
C LEU A 273 5.47 10.99 25.91
N PRO A 274 6.24 9.97 26.32
CA PRO A 274 7.67 9.85 26.00
C PRO A 274 7.88 9.49 24.51
N LEU A 275 7.10 10.09 23.61
CA LEU A 275 7.14 9.88 22.16
C LEU A 275 8.50 10.28 21.57
N ALA A 276 9.17 11.25 22.17
CA ALA A 276 10.48 11.72 21.73
C ALA A 276 11.55 10.61 21.76
N SER A 277 11.55 9.73 22.76
CA SER A 277 12.50 8.61 22.85
C SER A 277 12.16 7.44 21.92
N PHE A 278 10.88 7.24 21.58
CA PHE A 278 10.47 6.20 20.63
C PHE A 278 10.76 6.58 19.17
N LEU A 279 10.82 7.88 18.86
CA LEU A 279 11.01 8.41 17.51
C LEU A 279 12.45 8.83 17.21
N GLU A 280 13.42 8.54 18.07
CA GLU A 280 14.85 8.75 17.78
C GLU A 280 15.36 7.88 16.61
N ASN A 281 14.61 6.84 16.20
CA ASN A 281 14.89 6.05 15.00
C ASN A 281 13.59 5.65 14.26
N PRO A 282 12.96 6.55 13.50
CA PRO A 282 11.71 6.27 12.79
C PRO A 282 11.89 5.43 11.52
N ALA A 283 13.14 5.22 11.07
CA ALA A 283 13.50 4.51 9.84
C ALA A 283 14.17 3.13 10.06
N SER A 284 14.39 2.72 11.31
CA SER A 284 14.98 1.40 11.57
C SER A 284 13.89 0.33 11.54
N PRO A 285 13.97 -0.68 10.65
CA PRO A 285 13.11 -1.84 10.80
C PRO A 285 13.41 -2.48 12.16
N SER A 286 12.37 -2.96 12.83
CA SER A 286 12.50 -3.88 13.95
C SER A 286 13.04 -5.23 13.46
N GLU A 287 14.30 -5.26 13.01
CA GLU A 287 15.06 -6.48 12.85
C GLU A 287 15.48 -6.96 14.24
N LYS A 288 14.54 -7.55 14.99
CA LYS A 288 14.91 -8.54 15.99
C LYS A 288 15.29 -9.83 15.24
N PHE A 289 16.47 -9.83 14.63
CA PHE A 289 17.12 -11.05 14.22
C PHE A 289 17.99 -11.51 15.39
N SER A 290 17.51 -12.49 16.14
CA SER A 290 18.35 -13.25 17.04
C SER A 290 19.23 -14.16 16.18
N PRO A 291 20.57 -14.03 16.17
CA PRO A 291 21.39 -15.06 15.58
C PRO A 291 21.27 -16.29 16.48
N SER A 292 20.78 -17.39 15.91
CA SER A 292 20.90 -18.72 16.50
C SER A 292 22.34 -18.93 16.97
N GLY A 293 22.50 -19.14 18.28
CA GLY A 293 23.75 -19.63 18.83
C GLY A 293 24.09 -20.96 18.17
N GLY A 294 25.19 -20.98 17.42
CA GLY A 294 25.86 -22.23 17.11
C GLY A 294 26.48 -22.75 18.39
N GLU A 295 26.01 -23.89 18.85
CA GLU A 295 26.74 -24.73 19.79
C GLU A 295 27.92 -25.37 19.03
N GLU A 296 29.09 -25.34 19.65
CA GLU A 296 30.26 -26.19 19.34
C GLU A 296 29.93 -27.68 19.51
#